data_AF-A0A8T2TT88-F1
#
_entry.id   AF-A0A8T2TT88-F1
#
_cell.length_a   1.000
_cell.length_b   1.000
_cell.length_c   1.000
_cell.angle_alpha   90.00
_cell.angle_beta   90.00
_cell.angle_gamma   90.00
#
_symmetry.space_group_name_H-M   'P 1'
#
loop_
_entity.id
_entity.type
_entity.pdbx_description
1 polymer ?
#
loop_
_entity_poly.entity_id
_entity_poly.type
_entity_poly.pdbx_seq_one_letter_code
_entity_poly.pdbx_strand_id
1 'polypeptide(L)' 'MISYNKTMTEEEARMILGISENTTVEEMLQKYDNLFQRNAKSGSFYLQSKVQRAKECLEALQQPKVRGIP' A
#
# COMPACT_ATOMS: atom_id res chain seq x y z
N MET A 1 12.45 16.06 -20.07
CA MET A 1 11.21 15.96 -19.27
C MET A 1 11.42 14.90 -18.22
N ILE A 2 11.53 15.28 -16.94
CA ILE A 2 11.62 14.31 -15.85
C ILE A 2 10.19 13.87 -15.56
N SER A 3 9.84 12.66 -15.97
CA SER A 3 8.58 12.03 -15.58
C SER A 3 8.62 11.79 -14.07
N TYR A 4 8.00 12.67 -13.28
CA TYR A 4 7.63 12.37 -11.90
C TYR A 4 6.51 11.32 -11.90
N ASN A 5 6.80 10.12 -12.38
CA ASN A 5 6.05 8.94 -11.96
C ASN A 5 6.43 8.73 -10.51
N LYS A 6 5.74 9.42 -9.60
CA LYS A 6 5.95 9.30 -8.16
C LYS A 6 5.51 7.90 -7.76
N THR A 7 6.44 6.95 -7.85
CA THR A 7 6.32 5.64 -7.23
C THR A 7 6.09 5.89 -5.75
N MET A 8 5.01 5.36 -5.22
CA MET A 8 4.68 5.54 -3.81
C MET A 8 5.77 4.97 -2.93
N THR A 9 6.19 5.73 -1.93
CA THR A 9 7.18 5.27 -0.95
C THR A 9 6.54 4.40 0.13
N GLU A 10 7.35 3.63 0.84
CA GLU A 10 6.92 2.84 1.99
C GLU A 10 6.25 3.70 3.07
N GLU A 11 6.84 4.86 3.39
CA GLU A 11 6.27 5.82 4.34
C GLU A 11 4.91 6.35 3.86
N GLU A 12 4.78 6.71 2.58
CA GLU A 12 3.51 7.14 2.01
C GLU A 12 2.45 6.03 2.08
N ALA A 13 2.83 4.79 1.79
CA ALA A 13 1.93 3.64 1.89
C ALA A 13 1.46 3.41 3.34
N ARG A 14 2.38 3.51 4.32
CA ARG A 14 2.04 3.40 5.74
C ARG A 14 1.09 4.51 6.19
N MET A 15 1.34 5.74 5.77
CA MET A 15 0.44 6.87 6.07
C MET A 15 -0.96 6.67 5.48
N ILE A 16 -1.06 6.16 4.24
CA ILE A 16 -2.35 5.89 3.60
C ILE A 16 -3.13 4.79 4.32
N LEU A 17 -2.46 3.74 4.79
CA LEU A 17 -3.10 2.65 5.55
C LEU A 17 -3.28 2.98 7.04
N GLY A 18 -2.68 4.07 7.54
CA GLY A 18 -2.73 4.46 8.94
C GLY A 18 -2.03 3.45 9.86
N ILE A 19 -0.86 2.97 9.45
CA ILE A 19 -0.06 1.97 10.17
C ILE A 19 1.34 2.51 10.48
N SER A 20 2.03 1.86 11.41
CA SER A 20 3.40 2.20 11.81
C SER A 20 4.40 1.18 11.29
N GLU A 21 5.69 1.47 11.43
CA GLU A 21 6.79 0.56 11.06
C GLU A 21 6.72 -0.79 11.79
N ASN A 22 6.23 -0.79 13.04
CA ASN A 22 6.11 -1.98 13.89
C ASN A 22 4.80 -2.77 13.66
N THR A 23 3.96 -2.36 12.72
CA THR A 23 2.68 -3.02 12.46
C THR A 23 2.91 -4.37 11.78
N THR A 24 2.26 -5.41 12.28
CA THR A 24 2.33 -6.75 11.71
C THR A 24 1.62 -6.83 10.35
N VAL A 25 1.96 -7.85 9.56
CA VAL A 25 1.31 -8.10 8.27
C VAL A 25 -0.20 -8.30 8.42
N GLU A 26 -0.62 -9.03 9.46
CA GLU A 26 -2.04 -9.29 9.73
C GLU A 26 -2.80 -8.00 10.05
N GLU A 27 -2.24 -7.14 10.92
CA GLU A 27 -2.82 -5.83 11.23
C GLU A 27 -2.86 -4.92 9.99
N MET A 28 -1.81 -4.93 9.16
CA MET A 28 -1.78 -4.19 7.90
C MET A 28 -2.93 -4.64 6.97
N LEU A 29 -3.12 -5.95 6.79
CA LEU A 29 -4.20 -6.49 5.96
C LEU A 29 -5.57 -6.12 6.52
N GLN A 30 -5.74 -6.20 7.85
CA GLN A 30 -7.00 -5.81 8.50
C GLN A 30 -7.30 -4.31 8.32
N LYS A 31 -6.29 -3.44 8.44
CA LYS A 31 -6.44 -2.00 8.19
C LYS A 31 -6.79 -1.70 6.75
N TYR A 32 -6.12 -2.37 5.81
CA TYR A 32 -6.42 -2.29 4.39
C TYR A 32 -7.86 -2.68 4.08
N ASP A 33 -8.32 -3.85 4.56
CA ASP A 33 -9.67 -4.35 4.24
C ASP A 33 -10.75 -3.38 4.75
N ASN A 34 -10.61 -2.93 6.00
CA ASN A 34 -11.52 -1.93 6.58
C ASN A 34 -11.57 -0.62 5.76
N LEU A 35 -10.42 -0.10 5.35
CA LEU A 35 -10.34 1.11 4.52
C LEU A 35 -10.92 0.87 3.12
N PHE A 36 -10.66 -0.28 2.52
CA PHE A 36 -11.13 -0.63 1.20
C PHE A 36 -12.66 -0.78 1.17
N GLN A 37 -13.24 -1.51 2.15
CA GLN A 37 -14.69 -1.66 2.30
C GLN A 37 -15.39 -0.33 2.55
N ARG A 38 -14.80 0.53 3.38
CA ARG A 38 -15.34 1.88 3.64
C ARG A 38 -15.30 2.74 2.37
N ASN A 39 -14.19 2.71 1.64
CA ASN A 39 -14.04 3.47 0.41
C ASN A 39 -14.90 2.93 -0.74
N ALA A 40 -15.20 1.63 -0.77
CA ALA A 40 -16.13 1.07 -1.74
C ALA A 40 -17.57 1.61 -1.58
N LYS A 41 -17.96 1.95 -0.34
CA LYS A 41 -19.31 2.46 -0.02
C LYS A 41 -19.44 3.98 -0.19
N SER A 42 -18.40 4.73 0.12
CA SER A 42 -18.48 6.20 0.21
C SER A 42 -17.24 6.95 -0.29
N GLY A 43 -16.23 6.22 -0.75
CA GLY A 43 -15.01 6.80 -1.31
C GLY A 43 -15.11 7.03 -2.80
N SER A 44 -14.07 7.67 -3.35
CA SER A 44 -13.90 7.81 -4.79
C SER A 44 -12.97 6.72 -5.34
N PHE A 45 -13.07 6.45 -6.64
CA PHE A 45 -12.14 5.57 -7.34
C PHE A 45 -10.67 5.96 -7.10
N TYR A 46 -10.38 7.25 -6.98
CA TYR A 46 -9.04 7.74 -6.68
C TYR A 46 -8.56 7.31 -5.28
N LEU A 47 -9.40 7.46 -4.26
CA LEU A 47 -9.06 7.04 -2.89
C LEU A 47 -8.85 5.53 -2.82
N GLN A 48 -9.71 4.77 -3.50
CA GLN A 48 -9.61 3.31 -3.53
C GLN A 48 -8.34 2.86 -4.27
N SER A 49 -7.99 3.52 -5.39
CA SER A 49 -6.73 3.29 -6.10
C SER A 49 -5.50 3.62 -5.26
N LYS A 50 -5.58 4.62 -4.35
CA LYS A 50 -4.49 4.96 -3.43
C LYS A 50 -4.29 3.89 -2.36
N VAL A 51 -5.37 3.43 -1.73
CA VAL A 51 -5.35 2.35 -0.74
C VAL A 51 -4.83 1.05 -1.36
N GLN A 52 -5.27 0.72 -2.58
CA GLN A 52 -4.80 -0.45 -3.32
C GLN A 52 -3.29 -0.41 -3.57
N ARG A 53 -2.79 0.69 -4.11
CA ARG A 53 -1.35 0.83 -4.37
C ARG A 53 -0.53 0.78 -3.08
N ALA A 54 -1.09 1.24 -1.95
CA ALA A 54 -0.36 1.28 -0.68
C ALA A 54 -0.09 -0.14 -0.17
N LYS A 55 -1.08 -1.03 -0.30
CA LYS A 55 -0.93 -2.46 -0.06
C LYS A 55 0.13 -3.07 -0.97
N GLU A 56 0.04 -2.85 -2.29
CA GLU A 56 1.00 -3.40 -3.26
C GLU A 56 2.44 -2.95 -2.99
N CYS A 57 2.62 -1.70 -2.58
CA CYS A 57 3.93 -1.14 -2.19
C CYS A 57 4.53 -1.90 -0.99
N LEU A 58 3.74 -2.11 0.07
CA LEU A 58 4.21 -2.81 1.26
C LEU A 58 4.41 -4.32 1.02
N GLU A 59 3.55 -4.96 0.23
CA GLU A 59 3.73 -6.36 -0.17
C GLU A 59 4.99 -6.56 -1.02
N ALA A 60 5.31 -5.62 -1.92
CA ALA A 60 6.53 -5.67 -2.73
C ALA A 60 7.82 -5.56 -1.91
N LEU A 61 7.77 -4.91 -0.75
CA LEU A 61 8.90 -4.80 0.18
C LEU A 61 9.06 -6.06 1.05
N GLN A 62 7.94 -6.72 1.36
CA GLN A 62 7.90 -7.94 2.16
C GLN A 62 8.25 -9.20 1.37
N GLN A 63 8.13 -9.17 0.04
CA GLN A 63 8.69 -10.22 -0.82
C GLN A 63 10.23 -10.11 -0.76
N PRO A 64 10.96 -10.99 -0.04
CA PRO A 64 12.39 -11.08 -0.22
C PRO A 64 12.60 -11.35 -1.70
N LYS A 65 13.43 -10.52 -2.33
CA LYS A 65 13.77 -10.58 -3.73
C LYS A 65 14.36 -11.96 -4.05
N VAL A 66 13.51 -12.98 -4.29
CA VAL A 66 13.88 -14.22 -4.98
C VAL A 66 14.01 -13.84 -6.45
N ARG A 67 14.98 -12.97 -6.72
CA ARG A 67 15.49 -12.67 -8.04
C ARG A 67 16.85 -13.33 -8.08
N GLY A 68 16.80 -14.67 -8.12
CA GLY A 68 17.91 -15.44 -8.65
C GLY A 68 18.19 -14.93 -10.06
N ILE A 69 19.41 -14.46 -10.26
CA ILE A 69 20.07 -14.34 -11.56
C ILE A 69 21.13 -15.45 -11.52
N PRO A 70 21.44 -16.18 -12.61
CA PRO A 70 21.01 -16.04 -14.01
C PRO A 70 20.02 -17.09 -14.51
#